data_AF-A0A1H8E2Q9-F1
#
_entry.id   AF-A0A1H8E2Q9-F1
#
_cell.length_a   1.000
_cell.length_b   1.000
_cell.length_c   1.000
_cell.angle_alpha   90.00
_cell.angle_beta   90.00
_cell.angle_gamma   90.00
#
_symmetry.space_group_name_H-M   'P 1'
#
loop_
_entity.id
_entity.type
_entity.pdbx_description
1 polymer ?
#
loop_
_entity_poly.entity_id
_entity_poly.type
_entity_poly.pdbx_seq_one_letter_code
_entity_poly.pdbx_strand_id
1 'polypeptide(L)'
;MKNPFINKQHLKDYLIYGGMAALFYLVFLFYHLKDDDYKSSYLLYIGNVAFSIPILLYNLKLLKQPYQKERAVAMSGSAHIATAVGTLLSVVLGALLMLSFHPNIFSTAPSTDALTNAPSNASMDRPAGWLFMVCINALLINFSVASFVSLMITYVGKRDQTKDKPVDVSKYGENRRGTD
;
A
#
# COMPACT_ATOMS: atom_id res chain seq x y z
N MET A 1 22.87 -7.36 -15.84
CA MET A 1 21.76 -6.47 -16.30
C MET A 1 21.16 -5.77 -15.10
N LYS A 2 21.17 -4.42 -15.04
CA LYS A 2 20.45 -3.67 -14.01
C LYS A 2 18.96 -3.70 -14.36
N ASN A 3 18.11 -4.22 -13.46
CA ASN A 3 16.67 -4.22 -13.66
C ASN A 3 16.15 -2.76 -13.64
N PRO A 4 15.54 -2.25 -14.71
CA PRO A 4 15.07 -0.86 -14.80
C PRO A 4 13.98 -0.53 -13.76
N PHE A 5 13.31 -1.54 -13.19
CA PHE A 5 12.25 -1.36 -12.20
C PHE A 5 12.78 -1.28 -10.76
N ILE A 6 13.97 -1.84 -10.48
CA ILE A 6 14.56 -1.87 -9.13
C ILE A 6 15.84 -1.04 -9.13
N ASN A 7 15.67 0.27 -9.04
CA ASN A 7 16.79 1.15 -8.71
C ASN A 7 16.98 1.14 -7.19
N LYS A 8 18.12 0.61 -6.71
CA LYS A 8 18.49 0.62 -5.28
C LYS A 8 18.40 2.02 -4.66
N GLN A 9 18.53 3.07 -5.48
CA GLN A 9 18.39 4.46 -5.08
C GLN A 9 16.99 4.82 -4.57
N HIS A 10 15.94 4.12 -5.00
CA HIS A 10 14.55 4.34 -4.56
C HIS A 10 14.08 3.36 -3.48
N LEU A 11 14.88 2.37 -3.10
CA LEU A 11 14.49 1.40 -2.08
C LEU A 11 14.14 2.08 -0.75
N LYS A 12 14.92 3.11 -0.37
CA LYS A 12 14.65 3.94 0.80
C LYS A 12 13.33 4.70 0.68
N ASP A 13 13.03 5.25 -0.50
CA ASP A 13 11.75 5.93 -0.74
C ASP A 13 10.58 4.93 -0.62
N TYR A 14 10.69 3.73 -1.21
CA TYR A 14 9.64 2.71 -1.13
C TYR A 14 9.33 2.32 0.31
N LEU A 15 10.36 2.13 1.14
CA LEU A 15 10.20 1.81 2.55
C LEU A 15 9.61 2.98 3.35
N ILE A 16 10.03 4.22 3.09
CA ILE A 16 9.51 5.40 3.79
C ILE A 16 8.04 5.63 3.44
N TYR A 17 7.70 5.74 2.15
CA TYR A 17 6.33 6.05 1.74
C TYR A 17 5.39 4.86 1.95
N GLY A 18 5.85 3.63 1.70
CA GLY A 18 5.11 2.42 2.02
C GLY A 18 4.89 2.25 3.53
N GLY A 19 5.91 2.53 4.35
CA GLY A 19 5.81 2.51 5.81
C GLY A 19 4.83 3.56 6.35
N MET A 20 4.88 4.79 5.83
CA MET A 20 3.91 5.83 6.16
C MET A 20 2.48 5.43 5.77
N ALA A 21 2.30 4.83 4.58
CA ALA A 21 1.00 4.34 4.13
C ALA A 21 0.45 3.26 5.08
N ALA A 22 1.30 2.29 5.47
CA ALA A 22 0.95 1.27 6.44
C ALA A 22 0.57 1.87 7.79
N LEU A 23 1.34 2.84 8.30
CA LEU A 23 1.01 3.54 9.56
C LEU A 23 -0.37 4.20 9.50
N PHE A 24 -0.71 4.85 8.38
CA PHE A 24 -2.01 5.50 8.22
C PHE A 24 -3.14 4.47 8.30
N TYR A 25 -3.04 3.35 7.60
CA TYR A 25 -4.03 2.26 7.72
C TYR A 25 -4.11 1.71 9.15
N LEU A 26 -2.97 1.45 9.79
CA LEU A 26 -2.89 0.84 11.12
C LEU A 26 -3.50 1.72 12.21
N VAL A 27 -3.44 3.04 12.10
CA VAL A 27 -4.11 3.94 13.05
C VAL A 27 -5.63 3.71 13.06
N PHE A 28 -6.26 3.57 11.88
CA PHE A 28 -7.69 3.32 11.81
C PHE A 28 -8.04 1.89 12.23
N LEU A 29 -7.21 0.91 11.87
CA LEU A 29 -7.37 -0.46 12.38
C LEU A 29 -7.29 -0.50 13.90
N PHE A 30 -6.37 0.24 14.52
CA PHE A 30 -6.26 0.32 15.98
C PHE A 30 -7.55 0.84 16.63
N TYR A 31 -8.15 1.90 16.07
CA TYR A 31 -9.43 2.41 16.58
C TYR A 31 -10.58 1.41 16.37
N HIS A 32 -10.63 0.74 15.22
CA HIS A 32 -11.61 -0.31 14.97
C HIS A 32 -11.52 -1.45 16.00
N LEU A 33 -10.30 -1.94 16.28
CA LEU A 33 -10.06 -3.00 17.25
C LEU A 33 -10.33 -2.55 18.70
N LYS A 34 -10.12 -1.27 19.00
CA LYS A 34 -10.44 -0.70 20.31
C LYS A 34 -11.95 -0.62 20.57
N ASP A 35 -12.73 -0.31 19.53
CA ASP A 35 -14.18 -0.19 19.64
C ASP A 35 -14.88 -1.56 19.68
N ASP A 36 -14.27 -2.60 19.10
CA ASP A 36 -14.76 -3.99 19.09
C ASP A 36 -16.24 -4.14 18.64
N ASP A 37 -16.65 -3.26 17.71
CA ASP A 37 -18.01 -3.16 17.17
C ASP A 37 -17.99 -3.36 15.65
N TYR A 38 -18.88 -4.20 15.14
CA TYR A 38 -19.06 -4.37 13.69
C TYR A 38 -19.36 -3.04 13.00
N LYS A 39 -20.09 -2.13 13.65
CA LYS A 39 -20.38 -0.80 13.12
C LYS A 39 -19.12 0.02 12.90
N SER A 40 -18.02 -0.20 13.63
CA SER A 40 -16.78 0.54 13.42
C SER A 40 -15.97 0.03 12.22
N SER A 41 -16.44 -1.01 11.50
CA SER A 41 -15.80 -1.52 10.28
C SER A 41 -15.63 -0.46 9.18
N TYR A 42 -16.41 0.63 9.20
CA TYR A 42 -16.21 1.74 8.28
C TYR A 42 -14.82 2.38 8.42
N LEU A 43 -14.20 2.31 9.60
CA LEU A 43 -12.85 2.80 9.85
C LEU A 43 -11.82 2.08 9.00
N LEU A 44 -12.01 0.80 8.67
CA LEU A 44 -11.12 0.07 7.77
C LEU A 44 -11.12 0.71 6.37
N TYR A 45 -12.29 1.07 5.85
CA TYR A 45 -12.42 1.74 4.56
C TYR A 45 -11.82 3.15 4.58
N ILE A 46 -12.02 3.92 5.66
CA ILE A 46 -11.33 5.20 5.84
C ILE A 46 -9.82 5.00 5.91
N GLY A 47 -9.35 3.95 6.58
CA GLY A 47 -7.97 3.54 6.63
C GLY A 47 -7.39 3.24 5.24
N ASN A 48 -8.16 2.58 4.36
CA ASN A 48 -7.73 2.32 2.98
C ASN A 48 -7.59 3.63 2.17
N VAL A 49 -8.48 4.59 2.39
CA VAL A 49 -8.35 5.93 1.77
C VAL A 49 -7.12 6.65 2.34
N ALA A 50 -6.93 6.63 3.66
CA ALA A 50 -5.78 7.24 4.31
C ALA A 50 -4.44 6.64 3.85
N PHE A 51 -4.39 5.32 3.63
CA PHE A 51 -3.25 4.60 3.06
C PHE A 51 -2.81 5.20 1.71
N SER A 52 -3.75 5.69 0.90
CA SER A 52 -3.44 6.27 -0.40
C SER A 52 -2.75 7.65 -0.32
N ILE A 53 -2.83 8.35 0.82
CA ILE A 53 -2.30 9.72 0.98
C ILE A 53 -0.77 9.75 0.85
N PRO A 54 0.02 8.93 1.56
CA PRO A 54 1.47 8.91 1.38
C PRO A 54 1.88 8.45 -0.03
N ILE A 55 1.12 7.56 -0.65
CA ILE A 55 1.35 7.12 -2.03
C ILE A 55 1.10 8.25 -3.02
N LEU A 56 0.04 9.03 -2.84
CA LEU A 56 -0.22 10.25 -3.60
C LEU A 56 0.95 11.24 -3.48
N LEU A 57 1.41 11.51 -2.25
CA LEU A 57 2.56 12.39 -2.03
C LEU A 57 3.84 11.87 -2.71
N TYR A 58 4.05 10.55 -2.71
CA TYR A 58 5.16 9.94 -3.43
C TYR A 58 5.06 10.16 -4.94
N ASN A 59 3.88 9.95 -5.53
CA ASN A 59 3.64 10.23 -6.94
C ASN A 59 3.89 11.72 -7.27
N LEU A 60 3.43 12.66 -6.44
CA LEU A 60 3.70 14.09 -6.63
C LEU A 60 5.21 14.42 -6.53
N LYS A 61 5.95 13.73 -5.66
CA LYS A 61 7.42 13.84 -5.60
C LYS A 61 8.07 13.34 -6.88
N LEU A 62 7.61 12.21 -7.44
CA LEU A 62 8.13 11.65 -8.69
C LEU A 62 7.89 12.57 -9.89
N LEU A 63 6.76 13.29 -9.95
CA LEU A 63 6.49 14.29 -11.00
C LEU A 63 7.52 15.42 -11.04
N LYS A 64 8.13 15.75 -9.90
CA LYS A 64 9.16 16.80 -9.79
C LYS A 64 10.57 16.30 -10.16
N GLN A 65 10.77 14.99 -10.34
CA GLN A 65 12.08 14.42 -10.65
C GLN A 65 12.30 14.35 -12.17
N PRO A 66 13.37 14.96 -12.73
CA PRO A 66 13.56 15.07 -14.18
C PRO A 66 13.54 13.73 -14.93
N TYR A 67 14.23 12.71 -14.40
CA TYR A 67 14.36 11.40 -15.07
C TYR A 67 13.09 10.53 -14.97
N GLN A 68 12.37 10.61 -13.85
CA GLN A 68 11.13 9.86 -13.61
C GLN A 68 9.94 10.49 -14.34
N LYS A 69 9.93 11.83 -14.46
CA LYS A 69 8.94 12.59 -15.23
C LYS A 69 8.97 12.24 -16.72
N GLU A 70 10.07 11.73 -17.27
CA GLU A 70 10.13 11.41 -18.70
C GLU A 70 9.38 10.12 -19.06
N ARG A 71 9.07 9.24 -18.11
CA ARG A 71 8.38 7.96 -18.41
C ARG A 71 7.23 7.67 -17.47
N ALA A 72 6.01 7.66 -18.01
CA ALA A 72 4.80 7.37 -17.24
C ALA A 72 4.89 5.96 -16.61
N VAL A 73 5.40 5.00 -17.39
CA VAL A 73 5.56 3.61 -16.96
C VAL A 73 6.56 3.46 -15.81
N ALA A 74 7.67 4.21 -15.82
CA ALA A 74 8.67 4.13 -14.75
C ALA A 74 8.14 4.73 -13.44
N MET A 75 7.50 5.90 -13.53
CA MET A 75 6.85 6.54 -12.40
C MET A 75 5.75 5.66 -11.80
N SER A 76 4.87 5.12 -12.65
CA SER A 76 3.82 4.19 -12.23
C SER A 76 4.41 2.95 -11.58
N GLY A 77 5.44 2.34 -12.17
CA GLY A 77 6.14 1.19 -11.58
C GLY A 77 6.71 1.48 -10.19
N SER A 78 7.41 2.60 -10.02
CA SER A 78 7.93 3.02 -8.71
C SER A 78 6.82 3.21 -7.67
N ALA A 79 5.69 3.83 -8.06
CA ALA A 79 4.55 4.02 -7.16
C ALA A 79 3.87 2.70 -6.77
N HIS A 80 3.75 1.74 -7.70
CA HIS A 80 3.20 0.41 -7.40
C HIS A 80 4.13 -0.41 -6.50
N ILE A 81 5.46 -0.26 -6.61
CA ILE A 81 6.39 -0.90 -5.68
C ILE A 81 6.21 -0.34 -4.26
N ALA A 82 6.12 0.98 -4.10
CA ALA A 82 5.85 1.60 -2.80
C ALA A 82 4.49 1.15 -2.23
N THR A 83 3.47 1.05 -3.08
CA THR A 83 2.14 0.53 -2.74
C THR A 83 2.24 -0.91 -2.25
N ALA A 84 2.90 -1.81 -2.99
CA ALA A 84 3.07 -3.21 -2.61
C ALA A 84 3.82 -3.35 -1.26
N VAL A 85 4.87 -2.57 -1.04
CA VAL A 85 5.59 -2.54 0.23
C VAL A 85 4.65 -2.12 1.38
N GLY A 86 3.91 -1.03 1.21
CA GLY A 86 2.95 -0.58 2.23
C GLY A 86 1.83 -1.59 2.48
N THR A 87 1.31 -2.22 1.43
CA THR A 87 0.26 -3.25 1.53
C THR A 87 0.77 -4.46 2.31
N LEU A 88 1.96 -4.98 2.00
CA LEU A 88 2.56 -6.10 2.71
C LEU A 88 2.81 -5.75 4.18
N LEU A 89 3.32 -4.55 4.47
CA LEU A 89 3.48 -4.08 5.85
C LEU A 89 2.14 -3.97 6.58
N SER A 90 1.09 -3.48 5.92
CA SER A 90 -0.25 -3.36 6.51
C SER A 90 -0.85 -4.72 6.84
N VAL A 91 -0.66 -5.72 5.99
CA VAL A 91 -1.12 -7.10 6.24
C VAL A 91 -0.37 -7.71 7.42
N VAL A 92 0.97 -7.65 7.41
CA VAL A 92 1.79 -8.26 8.47
C VAL A 92 1.56 -7.56 9.82
N LEU A 93 1.69 -6.23 9.85
CA LEU A 93 1.51 -5.46 11.08
C LEU A 93 0.04 -5.46 11.54
N GLY A 94 -0.92 -5.49 10.62
CA GLY A 94 -2.34 -5.58 10.95
C GLY A 94 -2.68 -6.92 11.58
N ALA A 95 -2.14 -8.03 11.06
CA ALA A 95 -2.28 -9.35 11.67
C ALA A 95 -1.65 -9.39 13.07
N LEU A 96 -0.45 -8.82 13.25
CA LEU A 96 0.19 -8.72 14.57
C LEU A 96 -0.62 -7.86 15.54
N LEU A 97 -1.19 -6.75 15.07
CA LEU A 97 -2.04 -5.88 15.88
C LEU A 97 -3.32 -6.61 16.31
N MET A 98 -3.97 -7.34 15.40
CA MET A 98 -5.11 -8.18 15.74
C MET A 98 -4.76 -9.25 16.78
N LEU A 99 -3.62 -9.91 16.66
CA LEU A 99 -3.16 -10.89 17.65
C LEU A 99 -2.92 -10.27 19.03
N SER A 100 -2.52 -9.00 19.09
CA SER A 100 -2.33 -8.30 20.36
C SER A 100 -3.64 -7.95 21.07
N PHE A 101 -4.71 -7.64 20.31
CA PHE A 101 -6.04 -7.37 20.87
C PHE A 101 -6.84 -8.64 21.13
N HIS A 102 -6.71 -9.64 20.26
CA HIS A 102 -7.43 -10.91 20.30
C HIS A 102 -6.44 -12.08 20.25
N PRO A 103 -5.73 -12.39 21.35
CA PRO A 103 -4.72 -13.46 21.36
C PRO A 103 -5.33 -14.85 21.09
N ASN A 104 -6.62 -15.03 21.36
CA ASN A 104 -7.34 -16.27 21.16
C ASN A 104 -7.92 -16.41 19.73
N ILE A 105 -7.48 -15.60 18.77
CA ILE A 105 -8.07 -15.56 17.41
C ILE A 105 -7.97 -16.89 16.63
N PHE A 106 -7.02 -17.75 17.01
CA PHE A 106 -6.83 -19.09 16.46
C PHE A 106 -7.45 -20.21 17.30
N SER A 107 -8.18 -19.87 18.37
CA SER A 107 -8.88 -20.85 19.20
C SER A 107 -9.93 -21.61 18.39
N THR A 108 -10.05 -22.90 18.68
CA THR A 108 -11.08 -23.78 18.11
C THR A 108 -12.38 -23.76 18.92
N ALA A 109 -12.39 -23.11 20.09
CA ALA A 109 -13.59 -22.92 20.89
C ALA A 109 -14.55 -21.92 20.20
N PRO A 110 -15.88 -22.10 20.34
CA PRO A 110 -16.85 -21.11 19.90
C PRO A 110 -16.51 -19.76 20.51
N SER A 111 -16.41 -18.70 19.69
CA SER A 111 -16.03 -17.40 20.21
C SER A 111 -17.16 -16.82 21.05
N THR A 112 -16.86 -16.49 22.30
CA THR A 112 -17.65 -15.50 23.05
C THR A 112 -17.41 -14.08 22.53
N ASP A 113 -16.33 -13.89 21.76
CA ASP A 113 -15.82 -12.61 21.24
C ASP A 113 -16.37 -12.29 19.84
N ALA A 114 -17.66 -12.52 19.62
CA ALA A 114 -18.28 -12.06 18.37
C ALA A 114 -18.32 -10.52 18.38
N LEU A 115 -17.89 -9.90 17.27
CA LEU A 115 -18.02 -8.45 17.05
C LEU A 115 -19.42 -7.99 17.47
N THR A 116 -19.47 -7.01 18.38
CA THR A 116 -20.74 -6.48 18.86
C THR A 116 -21.53 -5.95 17.66
N ASN A 117 -22.85 -6.18 17.63
CA ASN A 117 -23.74 -5.77 16.54
C ASN A 117 -23.46 -6.39 15.15
N ALA A 118 -22.71 -7.49 15.05
CA ALA A 118 -22.58 -8.20 13.78
C ALA A 118 -23.94 -8.79 13.34
N PRO A 119 -24.39 -8.56 12.10
CA PRO A 119 -25.61 -9.20 11.58
C PRO A 119 -25.42 -10.73 11.49
N SER A 120 -26.51 -11.49 11.47
CA SER A 120 -26.47 -12.97 11.54
C SER A 120 -25.72 -13.66 10.40
N ASN A 121 -25.46 -12.96 9.30
CA ASN A 121 -24.64 -13.43 8.18
C ASN A 121 -23.15 -13.03 8.30
N ALA A 122 -22.82 -12.12 9.20
CA ALA A 122 -21.46 -11.68 9.52
C ALA A 122 -21.03 -12.09 10.94
N SER A 123 -21.94 -12.67 11.74
CA SER A 123 -21.60 -13.32 13.00
C SER A 123 -20.66 -14.48 12.69
N MET A 124 -19.40 -14.32 13.08
CA MET A 124 -18.40 -15.34 12.85
C MET A 124 -18.42 -16.34 14.00
N ASP A 125 -18.75 -17.59 13.70
CA ASP A 125 -18.59 -18.68 14.67
C ASP A 125 -17.12 -18.92 15.07
N ARG A 126 -16.18 -18.37 14.28
CA ARG A 126 -14.74 -18.49 14.49
C ARG A 126 -14.02 -17.14 14.36
N PRO A 127 -13.22 -16.72 15.36
CA PRO A 127 -12.52 -15.43 15.33
C PRO A 127 -11.54 -15.29 14.15
N ALA A 128 -11.02 -16.42 13.64
CA ALA A 128 -10.12 -16.45 12.48
C ALA A 128 -10.74 -15.82 11.21
N GLY A 129 -12.07 -15.79 11.10
CA GLY A 129 -12.75 -15.09 10.00
C GLY A 129 -12.47 -13.59 9.99
N TRP A 130 -12.29 -12.98 11.17
CA TRP A 130 -12.08 -11.54 11.29
C TRP A 130 -10.66 -11.16 10.90
N LEU A 131 -9.69 -11.97 11.31
CA LEU A 131 -8.32 -11.88 10.82
C LEU A 131 -8.27 -11.97 9.30
N PHE A 132 -8.99 -12.94 8.72
CA PHE A 132 -9.06 -13.08 7.28
C PHE A 132 -9.68 -11.83 6.61
N MET A 133 -10.78 -11.30 7.15
CA MET A 133 -11.40 -10.07 6.64
C MET A 133 -10.45 -8.87 6.68
N VAL A 134 -9.76 -8.64 7.79
CA VAL A 134 -8.80 -7.53 7.93
C VAL A 134 -7.62 -7.71 6.98
N CYS A 135 -7.08 -8.92 6.85
CA CYS A 135 -5.97 -9.21 5.94
C CYS A 135 -6.38 -9.01 4.47
N ILE A 136 -7.56 -9.50 4.06
CA ILE A 136 -8.05 -9.33 2.69
C ILE A 136 -8.41 -7.86 2.40
N ASN A 137 -9.01 -7.15 3.35
CA ASN A 137 -9.24 -5.72 3.24
C ASN A 137 -7.92 -4.97 3.03
N ALA A 138 -6.93 -5.20 3.90
CA ALA A 138 -5.61 -4.59 3.80
C ALA A 138 -4.89 -4.96 2.50
N LEU A 139 -5.02 -6.19 2.02
CA LEU A 139 -4.37 -6.65 0.80
C LEU A 139 -5.02 -6.05 -0.45
N LEU A 140 -6.30 -6.33 -0.65
CA LEU A 140 -7.01 -5.97 -1.88
C LEU A 140 -7.30 -4.49 -1.94
N ILE A 141 -7.89 -3.91 -0.89
CA ILE A 141 -8.39 -2.53 -0.96
C ILE A 141 -7.25 -1.52 -0.91
N ASN A 142 -6.24 -1.69 -0.04
CA ASN A 142 -5.08 -0.78 -0.04
C ASN A 142 -4.37 -0.82 -1.40
N PHE A 143 -4.15 -2.01 -1.96
CA PHE A 143 -3.49 -2.13 -3.25
C PHE A 143 -4.34 -1.50 -4.36
N SER A 144 -5.64 -1.80 -4.43
CA SER A 144 -6.54 -1.26 -5.46
C SER A 144 -6.65 0.26 -5.41
N VAL A 145 -6.91 0.84 -4.23
CA VAL A 145 -7.10 2.30 -4.08
C VAL A 145 -5.80 3.04 -4.39
N ALA A 146 -4.67 2.60 -3.84
CA ALA A 146 -3.39 3.26 -4.08
C ALA A 146 -2.86 3.07 -5.51
N SER A 147 -3.13 1.92 -6.14
CA SER A 147 -2.81 1.69 -7.55
C SER A 147 -3.64 2.60 -8.45
N PHE A 148 -4.95 2.72 -8.17
CA PHE A 148 -5.84 3.64 -8.89
C PHE A 148 -5.35 5.09 -8.78
N VAL A 149 -5.04 5.57 -7.56
CA VAL A 149 -4.49 6.91 -7.34
C VAL A 149 -3.16 7.09 -8.08
N SER A 150 -2.26 6.12 -8.03
CA SER A 150 -0.96 6.18 -8.70
C SER A 150 -1.10 6.29 -10.23
N LEU A 151 -2.03 5.53 -10.81
CA LEU A 151 -2.36 5.65 -12.23
C LEU A 151 -2.93 7.04 -12.53
N MET A 152 -3.96 7.48 -11.82
CA MET A 152 -4.57 8.80 -12.05
C MET A 152 -3.55 9.93 -12.02
N ILE A 153 -2.65 9.96 -11.04
CA ILE A 153 -1.64 11.02 -10.94
C ILE A 153 -0.57 10.92 -12.02
N THR A 154 -0.17 9.70 -12.38
CA THR A 154 0.79 9.49 -13.48
C THR A 154 0.24 10.00 -14.81
N TYR A 155 -1.06 9.79 -15.07
CA TYR A 155 -1.69 10.19 -16.32
C TYR A 155 -2.14 11.65 -16.34
N VAL A 156 -2.76 12.15 -15.27
CA VAL A 156 -3.21 13.56 -15.16
C VAL A 156 -2.03 14.51 -14.99
N GLY A 157 -1.00 14.10 -14.25
CA GLY A 157 0.17 14.94 -13.96
C GLY A 157 1.09 15.15 -15.16
N LYS A 158 1.05 14.26 -16.17
CA LYS A 158 1.83 14.38 -17.41
C LYS A 158 1.01 15.07 -18.49
N ARG A 159 1.31 16.35 -18.72
CA ARG A 159 0.64 17.21 -19.71
C ARG A 159 0.88 16.83 -21.19
N ASP A 160 1.92 16.05 -21.49
CA ASP A 160 2.26 15.63 -22.87
C ASP A 160 2.71 14.16 -22.89
N GLN A 161 1.77 13.24 -23.16
CA GLN A 161 2.00 11.79 -23.14
C GLN A 161 2.38 11.20 -24.51
N THR A 162 2.23 12.00 -25.57
CA THR A 162 2.41 11.54 -26.96
C THR A 162 3.88 11.46 -27.39
N LYS A 163 4.81 11.89 -26.52
CA LYS A 163 6.25 11.98 -26.79
C LYS A 163 7.11 11.11 -25.87
N ASP A 164 6.55 10.10 -25.18
CA ASP A 164 7.35 9.13 -24.41
C ASP A 164 8.25 8.36 -25.41
N LYS A 165 9.47 8.87 -25.62
CA LYS A 165 10.47 8.25 -26.50
C LYS A 165 11.00 6.96 -25.85
N PRO A 166 11.22 5.89 -26.63
CA PRO A 166 11.90 4.70 -26.12
C PRO A 166 13.30 5.05 -25.59
N VAL A 167 13.76 4.27 -24.62
CA VAL A 167 15.05 4.48 -23.94
C VAL A 167 16.18 4.41 -24.94
N ASP A 168 16.89 5.52 -25.15
CA ASP A 168 18.22 5.45 -25.75
C ASP A 168 19.23 4.98 -24.70
N VAL A 169 19.41 3.67 -24.62
CA VAL A 169 20.33 3.00 -23.69
C VAL A 169 21.81 3.29 -23.99
N SER A 170 22.14 3.92 -25.12
CA SER A 170 23.52 4.24 -25.50
C SER A 170 24.14 5.31 -24.60
N LYS A 171 23.37 6.34 -24.20
CA LYS A 171 23.88 7.51 -23.46
C LYS A 171 24.34 7.24 -22.02
N TYR A 172 23.93 6.12 -21.41
CA TYR A 172 24.31 5.77 -20.03
C TYR A 172 25.47 4.76 -19.96
N GLY A 173 25.93 4.25 -21.11
CA GLY A 173 27.10 3.38 -21.21
C GLY A 173 28.43 4.13 -21.31
N GLU A 174 28.43 5.36 -21.85
CA GLU A 174 29.67 6.10 -22.12
C GLU A 174 30.27 6.79 -20.88
N ASN A 175 29.45 7.27 -19.93
CA ASN A 175 29.94 7.97 -18.73
C ASN A 175 30.61 7.07 -17.67
N ARG A 176 30.90 5.80 -17.97
CA ARG A 176 31.64 4.88 -17.08
C ARG A 176 32.96 4.36 -17.67
N ARG A 177 33.39 4.88 -18.82
CA ARG A 177 34.68 4.55 -19.45
C ARG A 177 35.64 5.75 -19.53
N GLY A 178 35.41 6.79 -18.75
CA GLY A 178 36.22 8.01 -18.77
C GLY A 178 36.49 8.51 -17.37
N THR A 179 37.24 7.73 -16.59
CA THR A 179 38.19 8.20 -15.57
C THR A 179 39.03 7.00 -15.19
N ASP A 180 40.26 7.00 -15.68
CA ASP A 180 41.39 6.22 -15.19
C ASP A 180 41.63 6.46 -13.69
#